data_AF-A0A845XZE7-F1
#
_entry.id   AF-A0A845XZE7-F1
#
_cell.length_a   1.000
_cell.length_b   1.000
_cell.length_c   1.000
_cell.angle_alpha   90.00
_cell.angle_beta   90.00
_cell.angle_gamma   90.00
#
_symmetry.space_group_name_H-M   'P 1'
#
loop_
_entity.id
_entity.type
_entity.pdbx_description
1 polymer ?
#
loop_
_entity_poly.entity_id
_entity_poly.type
_entity_poly.pdbx_seq_one_letter_code
_entity_poly.pdbx_strand_id
1 'polypeptide(L)'
;MGDGETRETRDSLNLDTVDLGTIVREVLDMQALQIKQKGLALHRPKSSDPIWVKGDGDKLRQVLLNIVYNAIKFTHEGSITAYIDVVSNVDTSDTDEDIPAPRVNVTIQDTGIGIDPKDQQKLFHPFVMVDGTTTRSYEGTGLGLAISKNFMKLMGGNISLHSAGVDQGTTVKVSLPLLANQSEAKAAGQNSTKLKAAEQVLVGQKVDG
;
A
#
# COMPACT_ATOMS: atom_id res chain seq x y z
N MET A 1 22.65 38.84 1.91
CA MET A 1 22.96 38.05 0.70
C MET A 1 23.62 36.76 1.13
N GLY A 2 23.13 35.63 0.64
CA GLY A 2 23.51 34.29 1.11
C GLY A 2 22.31 33.39 1.37
N ASP A 3 21.30 33.50 0.49
CA ASP A 3 20.51 32.45 -0.13
C ASP A 3 20.26 31.20 0.74
N GLY A 4 19.05 31.16 1.31
CA GLY A 4 18.47 29.94 1.83
C GLY A 4 18.28 28.95 0.69
N GLU A 5 19.16 27.95 0.63
CA GLU A 5 18.92 26.73 -0.13
C GLU A 5 17.60 26.10 0.34
N THR A 6 16.62 26.24 -0.54
CA THR A 6 15.27 25.69 -0.42
C THR A 6 15.37 24.16 -0.36
N ARG A 7 15.31 23.59 0.84
CA ARG A 7 15.10 22.15 1.07
C ARG A 7 13.62 21.77 0.83
N GLU A 8 13.08 22.02 -0.37
CA GLU A 8 11.68 21.70 -0.73
C GLU A 8 11.55 20.73 -1.91
N THR A 9 12.32 19.64 -1.93
CA THR A 9 12.18 18.57 -2.95
C THR A 9 11.99 17.17 -2.37
N ARG A 10 11.38 17.03 -1.18
CA ARG A 10 11.20 15.71 -0.55
C ARG A 10 9.87 15.00 -0.81
N ASP A 11 8.84 15.69 -1.32
CA ASP A 11 7.49 15.09 -1.45
C ASP A 11 6.80 15.34 -2.79
N SER A 12 7.52 15.36 -3.92
CA SER A 12 6.85 15.34 -5.23
C SER A 12 6.43 13.92 -5.60
N LEU A 13 5.13 13.67 -5.77
CA LEU A 13 4.62 12.42 -6.37
C LEU A 13 4.79 12.43 -7.88
N ASN A 14 5.17 11.29 -8.45
CA ASN A 14 5.12 11.06 -9.89
C ASN A 14 3.83 10.32 -10.27
N LEU A 15 2.74 11.09 -10.42
CA LEU A 15 1.42 10.52 -10.69
C LEU A 15 1.30 10.03 -12.13
N ASP A 16 1.18 8.72 -12.30
CA ASP A 16 1.02 8.01 -13.57
C ASP A 16 -0.23 7.12 -13.58
N THR A 17 -0.59 6.61 -14.76
CA THR A 17 -1.58 5.53 -14.85
C THR A 17 -0.90 4.21 -14.54
N VAL A 18 -1.34 3.54 -13.47
CA VAL A 18 -0.69 2.34 -12.93
C VAL A 18 -1.66 1.18 -12.80
N ASP A 19 -1.17 -0.04 -13.06
CA ASP A 19 -1.91 -1.29 -12.83
C ASP A 19 -1.72 -1.73 -11.38
N LEU A 20 -2.73 -1.46 -10.55
CA LEU A 20 -2.71 -1.77 -9.13
C LEU A 20 -2.63 -3.28 -8.88
N GLY A 21 -3.25 -4.09 -9.74
CA GLY A 21 -3.20 -5.55 -9.65
C GLY A 21 -1.77 -6.08 -9.86
N THR A 22 -1.02 -5.47 -10.78
CA THR A 22 0.41 -5.81 -10.96
C THR A 22 1.23 -5.45 -9.72
N ILE A 23 1.06 -4.25 -9.16
CA ILE A 23 1.81 -3.83 -7.98
C ILE A 23 1.54 -4.77 -6.79
N VAL A 24 0.26 -5.10 -6.53
CA VAL A 24 -0.12 -6.03 -5.45
C VAL A 24 0.52 -7.40 -5.65
N ARG A 25 0.47 -7.98 -6.86
CA ARG A 25 1.12 -9.27 -7.15
C ARG A 25 2.62 -9.22 -6.86
N GLU A 26 3.31 -8.22 -7.39
CA GLU A 26 4.76 -8.08 -7.21
C GLU A 26 5.15 -7.95 -5.73
N VAL A 27 4.41 -7.16 -4.95
CA VAL A 27 4.64 -7.03 -3.50
C VAL A 27 4.45 -8.38 -2.79
N LEU A 28 3.37 -9.09 -3.09
CA LEU A 28 3.10 -10.38 -2.45
C LEU A 28 4.13 -11.45 -2.88
N ASP A 29 4.63 -11.41 -4.11
CA ASP A 29 5.65 -12.33 -4.61
C ASP A 29 7.01 -12.07 -3.95
N MET A 30 7.39 -10.80 -3.76
CA MET A 30 8.60 -10.43 -3.00
C MET A 30 8.57 -10.97 -1.57
N GLN A 31 7.37 -11.04 -0.96
CA GLN A 31 7.19 -11.46 0.43
C GLN A 31 6.83 -12.94 0.60
N ALA A 32 6.56 -13.66 -0.50
CA ALA A 32 6.05 -15.04 -0.46
C ALA A 32 7.00 -16.00 0.26
N LEU A 33 8.31 -15.86 0.03
CA LEU A 33 9.31 -16.70 0.69
C LEU A 33 9.35 -16.44 2.20
N GLN A 34 9.29 -15.17 2.62
CA GLN A 34 9.31 -14.79 4.03
C GLN A 34 8.05 -15.28 4.76
N ILE A 35 6.88 -15.12 4.14
CA ILE A 35 5.60 -15.66 4.65
C ILE A 35 5.71 -17.18 4.86
N LYS A 36 6.21 -17.89 3.85
CA LYS A 36 6.38 -19.36 3.90
C LYS A 36 7.40 -19.77 4.97
N GLN A 37 8.52 -19.07 5.08
CA GLN A 37 9.55 -19.35 6.10
C GLN A 37 9.04 -19.13 7.52
N LYS A 38 8.12 -18.17 7.72
CA LYS A 38 7.42 -17.96 8.99
C LYS A 38 6.31 -19.00 9.26
N GLY A 39 6.01 -19.88 8.29
CA GLY A 39 4.97 -20.88 8.42
C GLY A 39 3.54 -20.35 8.27
N LEU A 40 3.38 -19.13 7.75
CA LEU A 40 2.06 -18.52 7.55
C LEU A 40 1.46 -18.95 6.21
N ALA A 41 0.14 -19.12 6.17
CA ALA A 41 -0.59 -19.29 4.92
C ALA A 41 -0.79 -17.94 4.23
N LEU A 42 -0.64 -17.91 2.89
CA LEU A 42 -0.96 -16.74 2.08
C LEU A 42 -2.16 -17.04 1.18
N HIS A 43 -3.26 -16.36 1.45
CA HIS A 43 -4.48 -16.45 0.66
C HIS A 43 -4.56 -15.27 -0.31
N ARG A 44 -4.74 -15.59 -1.60
CA ARG A 44 -4.92 -14.61 -2.66
C ARG A 44 -6.17 -15.01 -3.45
N PRO A 45 -7.36 -14.60 -3.03
CA PRO A 45 -8.57 -14.77 -3.84
C PRO A 45 -8.30 -14.30 -5.26
N LYS A 46 -8.86 -15.00 -6.25
CA LYS A 46 -8.57 -14.72 -7.66
C LYS A 46 -8.91 -13.26 -7.98
N SER A 47 -7.88 -12.50 -8.33
CA SER A 47 -8.01 -11.11 -8.80
C SER A 47 -8.78 -11.06 -10.11
N SER A 48 -9.59 -10.01 -10.27
CA SER A 48 -10.14 -9.57 -11.56
C SER A 48 -9.04 -9.00 -12.46
N ASP A 49 -9.44 -8.63 -13.69
CA ASP A 49 -8.63 -7.97 -14.73
C ASP A 49 -7.77 -6.80 -14.21
N PRO A 50 -6.75 -6.33 -14.95
CA PRO A 50 -5.95 -5.17 -14.56
C PRO A 50 -6.81 -3.99 -14.09
N ILE A 51 -6.49 -3.45 -12.91
CA ILE A 51 -7.22 -2.31 -12.32
C ILE A 51 -6.32 -1.08 -12.41
N TRP A 52 -6.72 -0.15 -13.27
CA TRP A 52 -5.97 1.06 -13.53
C TRP A 52 -6.42 2.21 -12.63
N VAL A 53 -5.45 2.83 -11.97
CA VAL A 53 -5.63 4.01 -11.11
C VAL A 53 -4.63 5.10 -11.48
N LYS A 54 -4.89 6.34 -11.07
CA LYS A 54 -3.90 7.42 -11.11
C LYS A 54 -3.12 7.42 -9.79
N GLY A 55 -1.81 7.25 -9.84
CA GLY A 55 -0.99 7.17 -8.64
C GLY A 55 0.50 7.10 -8.93
N ASP A 56 1.30 7.21 -7.89
CA ASP A 56 2.73 6.96 -7.96
C ASP A 56 2.99 5.48 -7.65
N GLY A 57 3.42 4.73 -8.67
CA GLY A 57 3.61 3.28 -8.56
C GLY A 57 4.65 2.87 -7.51
N ASP A 58 5.71 3.66 -7.34
CA ASP A 58 6.77 3.36 -6.38
C ASP A 58 6.29 3.64 -4.95
N LYS A 59 5.54 4.74 -4.75
CA LYS A 59 4.94 5.03 -3.43
C LYS A 59 3.84 4.05 -3.07
N LEU A 60 3.02 3.60 -4.03
CA LEU A 60 2.03 2.55 -3.80
C LEU A 60 2.69 1.22 -3.39
N ARG A 61 3.78 0.85 -4.08
CA ARG A 61 4.58 -0.34 -3.70
C ARG A 61 5.12 -0.20 -2.27
N GLN A 62 5.65 0.98 -1.92
CA GLN A 62 6.15 1.26 -0.58
C GLN A 62 5.06 1.15 0.50
N VAL A 63 3.88 1.70 0.24
CA VAL A 63 2.70 1.58 1.12
C VAL A 63 2.34 0.11 1.33
N LEU A 64 2.19 -0.65 0.24
CA LEU A 64 1.80 -2.07 0.31
C LEU A 64 2.87 -2.94 0.97
N LEU A 65 4.16 -2.70 0.69
CA LEU A 65 5.26 -3.40 1.38
C LEU A 65 5.22 -3.16 2.88
N ASN A 66 4.99 -1.91 3.31
CA ASN A 66 4.87 -1.59 4.73
C ASN A 66 3.69 -2.32 5.38
N ILE A 67 2.54 -2.38 4.71
CA ILE A 67 1.35 -3.08 5.22
C ILE A 67 1.61 -4.59 5.32
N VAL A 68 2.11 -5.21 4.25
CA VAL A 68 2.39 -6.66 4.21
C VAL A 68 3.49 -7.02 5.20
N TYR A 69 4.52 -6.19 5.34
CA TYR A 69 5.56 -6.38 6.35
C TYR A 69 4.98 -6.36 7.77
N ASN A 70 4.07 -5.42 8.06
CA ASN A 70 3.40 -5.37 9.38
C ASN A 70 2.55 -6.63 9.60
N ALA A 71 1.78 -7.07 8.62
CA ALA A 71 1.02 -8.32 8.70
C ALA A 71 1.95 -9.51 8.99
N ILE A 72 3.06 -9.65 8.26
CA ILE A 72 4.04 -10.71 8.51
C ILE A 72 4.64 -10.59 9.90
N LYS A 73 5.04 -9.39 10.32
CA LYS A 73 5.69 -9.15 11.61
C LYS A 73 4.78 -9.58 12.77
N PHE A 74 3.51 -9.18 12.73
CA PHE A 74 2.58 -9.31 13.85
C PHE A 74 1.73 -10.59 13.83
N THR A 75 1.79 -11.38 12.77
CA THR A 75 1.17 -12.72 12.74
C THR A 75 2.20 -13.79 13.05
N HIS A 76 2.07 -14.46 14.20
CA HIS A 76 2.95 -15.56 14.59
C HIS A 76 2.52 -16.90 13.97
N GLU A 77 1.21 -17.13 13.92
CA GLU A 77 0.59 -18.31 13.32
C GLU A 77 -0.70 -17.90 12.59
N GLY A 78 -1.15 -18.75 11.66
CA GLY A 78 -2.35 -18.52 10.87
C GLY A 78 -2.04 -18.01 9.45
N SER A 79 -2.67 -16.91 9.05
CA SER A 79 -2.70 -16.53 7.63
C SER A 79 -2.69 -15.03 7.38
N ILE A 80 -2.28 -14.69 6.16
CA ILE A 80 -2.43 -13.37 5.56
C ILE A 80 -3.28 -13.54 4.30
N THR A 81 -4.33 -12.73 4.17
CA THR A 81 -5.22 -12.68 3.01
C THR A 81 -5.07 -11.33 2.32
N ALA A 82 -4.87 -11.35 1.00
CA ALA A 82 -4.72 -10.13 0.20
C ALA A 82 -5.62 -10.19 -1.03
N TYR A 83 -6.47 -9.18 -1.21
CA TYR A 83 -7.42 -9.11 -2.31
C TYR A 83 -7.75 -7.66 -2.72
N ILE A 84 -8.36 -7.52 -3.88
CA ILE A 84 -8.74 -6.23 -4.47
C ILE A 84 -10.22 -6.27 -4.86
N ASP A 85 -10.97 -5.25 -4.46
CA ASP A 85 -12.38 -5.08 -4.83
C ASP A 85 -12.61 -3.72 -5.49
N VAL A 86 -13.50 -3.70 -6.48
CA VAL A 86 -13.98 -2.46 -7.11
C VAL A 86 -15.36 -2.14 -6.58
N VAL A 87 -15.51 -0.95 -5.99
CA VAL A 87 -16.78 -0.41 -5.52
C VAL A 87 -17.29 0.56 -6.57
N SER A 88 -18.32 0.16 -7.30
CA SER A 88 -18.87 0.92 -8.44
C SER A 88 -19.97 1.91 -8.07
N ASN A 89 -20.73 1.66 -7.01
CA ASN A 89 -21.87 2.47 -6.59
C ASN A 89 -21.67 3.00 -5.16
N VAL A 90 -22.18 4.20 -4.90
CA VAL A 90 -22.33 4.72 -3.52
C VAL A 90 -23.59 4.08 -2.95
N ASP A 91 -23.47 2.94 -2.28
CA ASP A 91 -24.54 2.54 -1.36
C ASP A 91 -24.47 3.50 -0.17
N THR A 92 -25.56 4.22 0.09
CA THR A 92 -25.66 5.29 1.10
C THR A 92 -25.45 4.82 2.54
N SER A 93 -25.15 3.54 2.76
CA SER A 93 -24.78 2.96 4.05
C SER A 93 -23.26 2.94 4.31
N ASP A 94 -22.44 3.21 3.29
CA ASP A 94 -20.97 3.18 3.37
C ASP A 94 -20.44 4.60 3.70
N THR A 95 -20.99 5.21 4.76
CA THR A 95 -20.73 6.62 5.13
C THR A 95 -19.40 6.85 5.87
N ASP A 96 -18.65 5.79 6.15
CA ASP A 96 -17.37 5.83 6.87
C ASP A 96 -16.13 5.89 5.96
N GLU A 97 -16.32 6.00 4.64
CA GLU A 97 -15.21 5.96 3.68
C GLU A 97 -15.00 7.34 3.03
N ASP A 98 -13.82 7.93 3.30
CA ASP A 98 -13.40 9.27 2.84
C ASP A 98 -13.35 9.46 1.30
N ILE A 99 -13.63 8.42 0.50
CA ILE A 99 -13.54 8.45 -0.97
C ILE A 99 -14.87 8.03 -1.60
N PRO A 100 -15.47 8.85 -2.48
CA PRO A 100 -16.68 8.47 -3.20
C PRO A 100 -16.41 7.38 -4.24
N ALA A 101 -17.44 6.58 -4.55
CA ALA A 101 -17.39 5.64 -5.68
C ALA A 101 -17.42 6.38 -7.04
N PRO A 102 -16.84 5.81 -8.12
CA PRO A 102 -16.19 4.50 -8.17
C PRO A 102 -14.76 4.52 -7.60
N ARG A 103 -14.43 3.49 -6.82
CA ARG A 103 -13.14 3.34 -6.15
C ARG A 103 -12.67 1.90 -6.17
N VAL A 104 -11.38 1.69 -5.93
CA VAL A 104 -10.78 0.37 -5.70
C VAL A 104 -10.24 0.31 -4.29
N ASN A 105 -10.44 -0.85 -3.64
CA ASN A 105 -9.90 -1.16 -2.33
C ASN A 105 -8.92 -2.32 -2.46
N VAL A 106 -7.71 -2.15 -1.94
CA VAL A 106 -6.76 -3.24 -1.68
C VAL A 106 -6.83 -3.55 -0.20
N THR A 107 -7.18 -4.79 0.13
CA THR A 107 -7.33 -5.24 1.50
C THR A 107 -6.26 -6.25 1.84
N ILE A 108 -5.49 -6.00 2.91
CA ILE A 108 -4.57 -6.95 3.53
C ILE A 108 -5.11 -7.26 4.92
N GLN A 109 -5.47 -8.51 5.14
CA GLN A 109 -5.99 -9.00 6.41
C GLN A 109 -5.02 -10.05 6.97
N ASP A 110 -4.72 -9.95 8.26
CA ASP A 110 -3.88 -10.91 8.97
C ASP A 110 -4.60 -11.47 10.20
N THR A 111 -4.13 -12.60 10.72
CA THR A 111 -4.67 -13.25 11.94
C THR A 111 -3.75 -13.07 13.15
N GLY A 112 -2.97 -11.99 13.17
CA GLY A 112 -1.96 -11.74 14.20
C GLY A 112 -2.53 -11.22 15.52
N ILE A 113 -1.65 -10.60 16.32
CA ILE A 113 -1.91 -10.17 17.70
C ILE A 113 -3.09 -9.19 17.86
N GLY A 114 -3.61 -8.63 16.76
CA GLY A 114 -4.66 -7.63 16.77
C GLY A 114 -4.27 -6.34 17.50
N ILE A 115 -5.19 -5.37 17.54
CA ILE A 115 -4.94 -4.04 18.10
C ILE A 115 -6.18 -3.61 18.90
N ASP A 116 -5.97 -3.13 20.12
CA ASP A 116 -7.04 -2.54 20.93
C ASP A 116 -7.73 -1.40 20.15
N PRO A 117 -9.07 -1.43 20.00
CA PRO A 117 -9.82 -0.40 19.28
C PRO A 117 -9.47 1.04 19.66
N LYS A 118 -9.10 1.29 20.92
CA LYS A 118 -8.75 2.64 21.40
C LYS A 118 -7.42 3.17 20.85
N ASP A 119 -6.56 2.29 20.32
CA ASP A 119 -5.20 2.63 19.91
C ASP A 119 -5.01 2.66 18.39
N GLN A 120 -5.98 2.12 17.62
CA GLN A 120 -5.90 2.03 16.16
C GLN A 120 -5.76 3.40 15.48
N GLN A 121 -6.51 4.41 15.93
CA GLN A 121 -6.43 5.76 15.36
C GLN A 121 -5.05 6.41 15.58
N LYS A 122 -4.35 6.03 16.66
CA LYS A 122 -3.06 6.63 17.02
C LYS A 122 -1.93 6.10 16.12
N LEU A 123 -2.07 4.91 15.54
CA LEU A 123 -1.04 4.26 14.72
C LEU A 123 -0.66 5.01 13.42
N PHE A 124 -1.50 5.93 12.97
CA PHE A 124 -1.18 6.81 11.84
C PHE A 124 -0.39 8.07 12.23
N HIS A 125 -0.16 8.30 13.53
CA HIS A 125 0.69 9.39 14.00
C HIS A 125 2.17 9.00 13.96
N PRO A 126 3.07 9.90 13.54
CA PRO A 126 4.50 9.64 13.55
C PRO A 126 4.99 9.18 14.93
N PHE A 127 5.88 8.18 14.94
CA PHE A 127 6.55 7.66 16.14
C PHE A 127 5.65 6.97 17.17
N VAL A 128 4.38 6.71 16.84
CA VAL A 128 3.48 5.95 17.72
C VAL A 128 3.70 4.45 17.52
N MET A 129 3.87 3.74 18.64
CA MET A 129 3.87 2.29 18.75
C MET A 129 2.98 1.93 19.93
N VAL A 130 2.10 0.95 19.77
CA VAL A 130 1.28 0.43 20.88
C VAL A 130 2.15 -0.59 21.63
N ASP A 131 2.24 -0.46 22.97
CA ASP A 131 3.14 -1.21 23.88
C ASP A 131 3.29 -2.69 23.50
N GLY A 132 4.44 -3.35 23.62
CA GLY A 132 5.65 -3.07 24.40
C GLY A 132 6.37 -4.39 24.73
N THR A 133 6.28 -5.41 23.87
CA THR A 133 7.02 -6.66 24.03
C THR A 133 8.50 -6.38 23.77
N THR A 134 9.19 -6.14 24.87
CA THR A 134 10.62 -6.02 25.04
C THR A 134 11.32 -7.26 24.49
N THR A 135 11.67 -7.24 23.22
CA THR A 135 12.86 -7.94 22.74
C THR A 135 13.67 -6.97 21.91
N ARG A 136 14.87 -6.67 22.41
CA ARG A 136 15.92 -5.90 21.74
C ARG A 136 16.13 -6.42 20.32
N SER A 137 15.43 -5.83 19.37
CA SER A 137 15.59 -6.02 17.93
C SER A 137 15.06 -4.76 17.26
N TYR A 138 15.76 -4.29 16.24
CA TYR A 138 15.67 -2.96 15.63
C TYR A 138 14.39 -2.63 14.83
N GLU A 139 13.20 -3.09 15.24
CA GLU A 139 12.06 -3.13 14.31
C GLU A 139 10.96 -2.10 14.57
N GLY A 140 11.13 -0.93 13.93
CA GLY A 140 10.05 -0.01 13.58
C GLY A 140 10.21 1.39 14.17
N THR A 141 10.31 2.42 13.31
CA THR A 141 10.36 3.83 13.73
C THR A 141 8.97 4.41 14.04
N GLY A 142 7.90 3.62 13.89
CA GLY A 142 6.52 4.11 13.93
C GLY A 142 6.17 5.07 12.78
N LEU A 143 7.02 5.19 11.75
CA LEU A 143 6.80 6.12 10.64
C LEU A 143 6.06 5.51 9.46
N GLY A 144 6.09 4.18 9.30
CA GLY A 144 5.61 3.51 8.09
C GLY A 144 4.15 3.84 7.75
N LEU A 145 3.23 3.69 8.71
CA LEU A 145 1.81 3.98 8.49
C LEU A 145 1.54 5.49 8.35
N ALA A 146 2.26 6.35 9.08
CA ALA A 146 2.14 7.80 8.94
C ALA A 146 2.55 8.29 7.54
N ILE A 147 3.70 7.82 7.03
CA ILE A 147 4.17 8.09 5.67
C ILE A 147 3.19 7.52 4.65
N SER A 148 2.68 6.31 4.89
CA SER A 148 1.71 5.67 4.02
C SER A 148 0.41 6.50 3.92
N LYS A 149 -0.09 7.02 5.04
CA LYS A 149 -1.26 7.92 5.09
C LYS A 149 -1.02 9.20 4.29
N ASN A 150 0.18 9.78 4.37
CA ASN A 150 0.52 10.97 3.60
C ASN A 150 0.52 10.69 2.08
N PHE A 151 1.18 9.62 1.64
CA PHE A 151 1.19 9.25 0.21
C PHE A 151 -0.22 8.96 -0.30
N MET A 152 -1.03 8.22 0.46
CA MET A 152 -2.41 7.96 0.07
C MET A 152 -3.22 9.25 -0.09
N LYS A 153 -3.10 10.17 0.88
CA LYS A 153 -3.77 11.48 0.81
C LYS A 153 -3.34 12.28 -0.42
N LEU A 154 -2.05 12.33 -0.72
CA LEU A 154 -1.51 13.04 -1.90
C LEU A 154 -1.96 12.40 -3.22
N MET A 155 -2.28 11.11 -3.25
CA MET A 155 -2.86 10.41 -4.39
C MET A 155 -4.40 10.52 -4.47
N GLY A 156 -5.04 11.30 -3.58
CA GLY A 156 -6.50 11.39 -3.49
C GLY A 156 -7.15 10.10 -2.95
N GLY A 157 -6.35 9.26 -2.31
CA GLY A 157 -6.75 8.00 -1.70
C GLY A 157 -6.83 8.06 -0.18
N ASN A 158 -7.04 6.89 0.41
CA ASN A 158 -7.15 6.68 1.84
C ASN A 158 -6.44 5.39 2.26
N ILE A 159 -6.02 5.33 3.51
CA ILE A 159 -5.64 4.10 4.19
C ILE A 159 -6.36 4.07 5.53
N SER A 160 -7.00 2.94 5.81
CA SER A 160 -7.69 2.65 7.05
C SER A 160 -7.20 1.34 7.64
N LEU A 161 -7.34 1.23 8.96
CA LEU A 161 -6.96 0.06 9.72
C LEU A 161 -8.12 -0.27 10.65
N HIS A 162 -8.47 -1.55 10.72
CA HIS A 162 -9.47 -2.08 11.63
C HIS A 162 -8.96 -3.36 12.29
N SER A 163 -9.16 -3.49 13.59
CA SER A 163 -9.01 -4.74 14.35
C SER A 163 -10.16 -4.85 15.37
N ALA A 164 -10.69 -6.05 15.59
CA ALA A 164 -11.76 -6.25 16.57
C ALA A 164 -11.23 -6.31 18.02
N GLY A 165 -9.91 -6.31 18.21
CA GLY A 165 -9.25 -6.40 19.50
C GLY A 165 -8.02 -7.29 19.46
N VAL A 166 -7.45 -7.52 20.64
CA VAL A 166 -6.28 -8.41 20.81
C VAL A 166 -6.64 -9.84 20.34
N ASP A 167 -5.71 -10.46 19.62
CA ASP A 167 -5.79 -11.78 18.99
C ASP A 167 -6.90 -11.93 17.92
N GLN A 168 -7.46 -10.82 17.44
CA GLN A 168 -8.46 -10.82 16.36
C GLN A 168 -7.88 -10.50 14.99
N GLY A 169 -6.54 -10.40 14.88
CA GLY A 169 -5.88 -9.98 13.66
C GLY A 169 -6.15 -8.52 13.29
N THR A 170 -5.65 -8.11 12.13
CA THR A 170 -5.80 -6.73 11.65
C THR A 170 -6.16 -6.73 10.16
N THR A 171 -7.06 -5.84 9.78
CA THR A 171 -7.40 -5.54 8.39
C THR A 171 -6.93 -4.13 8.07
N VAL A 172 -6.04 -4.01 7.09
CA VAL A 172 -5.61 -2.72 6.53
C VAL A 172 -6.15 -2.61 5.12
N LYS A 173 -6.84 -1.50 4.85
CA LYS A 173 -7.45 -1.21 3.55
C LYS A 173 -6.81 0.04 2.95
N VAL A 174 -6.38 -0.07 1.70
CA VAL A 174 -5.90 1.06 0.88
C VAL A 174 -6.93 1.32 -0.21
N SER A 175 -7.46 2.53 -0.24
CA SER A 175 -8.55 2.92 -1.14
C SER A 175 -8.06 4.01 -2.11
N LEU A 176 -8.38 3.88 -3.40
CA LEU A 176 -8.04 4.86 -4.45
C LEU A 176 -9.23 5.12 -5.37
N PRO A 177 -9.38 6.34 -5.90
CA PRO A 177 -10.30 6.61 -6.99
C PRO A 177 -10.01 5.72 -8.20
N LEU A 178 -11.06 5.11 -8.76
CA LEU A 178 -10.92 4.31 -9.97
C LEU A 178 -10.88 5.25 -11.19
N LEU A 179 -10.03 4.94 -12.17
CA LEU A 179 -10.09 5.66 -13.45
C LEU A 179 -11.39 5.32 -14.19
N ALA A 180 -12.13 6.35 -14.60
CA ALA A 180 -13.46 6.22 -15.20
C ALA A 180 -13.48 5.35 -16.46
N ASN A 181 -12.40 5.37 -17.27
CA ASN A 181 -12.28 4.55 -18.48
C ASN A 181 -11.07 3.60 -18.38
N GLN A 182 -11.32 2.36 -17.95
CA GLN A 182 -10.28 1.34 -17.78
C GLN A 182 -9.62 0.92 -19.11
N SER A 183 -10.32 1.03 -20.25
CA SER A 183 -9.77 0.71 -21.58
C SER A 183 -8.75 1.75 -22.04
N GLU A 184 -9.08 3.03 -21.88
CA GLU A 184 -8.14 4.13 -22.16
C GLU A 184 -6.97 4.13 -21.18
N ALA A 185 -7.25 3.87 -19.90
CA ALA A 185 -6.23 3.77 -18.87
C ALA A 185 -5.24 2.63 -19.16
N LYS A 186 -5.72 1.49 -19.68
CA LYS A 186 -4.85 0.39 -20.13
C LYS A 186 -3.89 0.82 -21.24
N ALA A 187 -4.37 1.55 -22.24
CA ALA A 187 -3.51 2.04 -23.32
C ALA A 187 -2.46 3.03 -22.80
N ALA A 188 -2.86 3.94 -21.90
CA ALA A 188 -1.97 4.92 -21.29
C ALA A 188 -0.89 4.26 -20.41
N GLY A 189 -1.29 3.34 -19.53
CA GLY A 189 -0.36 2.63 -18.64
C GLY A 189 0.67 1.80 -19.40
N GLN A 190 0.26 1.09 -20.46
CA GLN A 190 1.17 0.33 -21.31
C GLN A 190 2.18 1.22 -22.04
N ASN A 191 1.80 2.45 -22.42
CA ASN A 191 2.69 3.39 -23.08
C ASN A 191 3.73 3.95 -22.10
N SER A 192 3.30 4.31 -20.87
CA SER A 192 4.21 4.77 -19.81
C SER A 192 5.23 3.70 -19.43
N THR A 193 4.84 2.42 -19.32
CA THR A 193 5.78 1.33 -19.04
C THR A 193 6.83 1.18 -20.15
N LYS A 194 6.42 1.25 -21.42
CA LYS A 194 7.34 1.18 -22.56
C LYS A 194 8.36 2.32 -22.57
N LEU A 195 7.92 3.54 -22.25
CA LEU A 195 8.80 4.71 -22.21
C LEU A 195 9.84 4.58 -21.08
N LYS A 196 9.41 4.19 -19.86
CA LYS A 196 10.33 3.95 -18.73
C LYS A 196 11.35 2.85 -19.01
N ALA A 197 10.93 1.76 -19.65
CA ALA A 197 11.83 0.68 -20.04
C ALA A 197 12.88 1.14 -21.08
N ALA A 198 12.46 1.95 -22.07
CA ALA A 198 13.38 2.50 -23.07
C ALA A 198 14.40 3.48 -22.45
N GLU A 199 13.97 4.33 -21.51
CA GLU A 199 14.86 5.24 -20.79
C GLU A 199 15.91 4.49 -19.96
N GLN A 200 15.53 3.41 -19.25
CA GLN A 200 16.48 2.60 -18.48
C GLN A 200 17.55 1.92 -19.35
N VAL A 201 17.19 1.48 -20.57
CA VAL A 201 18.15 0.90 -21.53
C VAL A 201 19.16 1.95 -22.01
N LEU A 202 18.70 3.18 -22.29
CA LEU A 202 19.60 4.27 -22.69
C LEU A 202 20.55 4.72 -21.58
N VAL A 203 20.12 4.69 -20.32
CA VAL A 203 20.98 5.01 -19.16
C VAL A 203 22.01 3.91 -18.91
N GLY A 204 21.61 2.63 -19.06
CA GLY A 204 22.51 1.48 -18.91
C GLY A 204 23.62 1.41 -19.97
N GLN A 205 23.40 1.94 -21.18
CA GLN A 205 24.42 1.98 -22.24
C GLN A 205 25.44 3.12 -22.09
N LYS A 206 25.21 4.11 -21.22
CA LYS A 206 26.13 5.24 -21.00
C LYS A 206 27.16 5.03 -19.87
N VAL A 207 27.05 3.95 -19.10
CA VAL A 207 27.94 3.69 -17.95
C VAL A 207 29.11 2.75 -18.26
N ASP A 208 29.15 2.15 -19.46
CA ASP A 208 30.21 1.24 -19.91
C ASP A 208 31.20 1.88 -20.91
N GLY A 209 31.33 3.22 -20.91
CA GLY A 209 32.14 3.97 -21.88
C GLY A 209 33.16 4.92 -21.26
#